data_AF-A0ABD0LG19-F1
#
_entry.id   AF-A0ABD0LG19-F1
#
_cell.length_a   1.000
_cell.length_b   1.000
_cell.length_c   1.000
_cell.angle_alpha   90.00
_cell.angle_beta   90.00
_cell.angle_gamma   90.00
#
_symmetry.space_group_name_H-M   'P 1'
#
loop_
_entity.id
_entity.type
_entity.pdbx_description
1 polymer ?
#
loop_
_entity_poly.entity_id
_entity_poly.type
_entity_poly.pdbx_seq_one_letter_code
_entity_poly.pdbx_strand_id
1 'polypeptide(L)'
;EFVKKGLLTYASDGYWTDLNDLPFNVPSSSGQGTGVFMWGNDEYPDDSVVGNHWDKEPDNTQWEDCVFISTQGELSVEDCNNRHGYICQIRTDQSGNCPAGDWYGGPSGTMCYYFSNTTYWPNVITWDQSRKTCESWAPFVNDQTRKATMLAITNPDIQTYLASNLAYYEINNQRQVYWTGLNDKTTEATFVWAGNENTQFNQDYM
;
A
#
# COMPACT_ATOMS: atom_id res chain seq x y z
N GLU A 1 -9.56 14.10 -14.29
CA GLU A 1 -10.90 14.60 -14.71
C GLU A 1 -11.46 15.74 -13.83
N PHE A 2 -11.31 15.68 -12.50
CA PHE A 2 -11.83 16.69 -11.56
C PHE A 2 -11.33 18.13 -11.82
N VAL A 3 -10.01 18.33 -11.89
CA VAL A 3 -9.37 19.64 -12.07
C VAL A 3 -9.81 20.32 -13.37
N LYS A 4 -9.87 19.58 -14.49
CA LYS A 4 -10.32 20.11 -15.79
C LYS A 4 -11.76 20.60 -15.78
N LYS A 5 -12.64 20.03 -14.93
CA LYS A 5 -14.05 20.45 -14.82
C LYS A 5 -14.25 21.64 -13.89
N GLY A 6 -13.43 21.77 -12.85
CA GLY A 6 -13.50 22.88 -11.88
C GLY A 6 -12.86 24.19 -12.38
N LEU A 7 -11.90 24.11 -13.30
CA LEU A 7 -11.14 25.28 -13.77
C LEU A 7 -11.73 25.98 -15.00
N LEU A 8 -12.80 25.44 -15.61
CA LEU A 8 -13.46 26.03 -16.79
C LEU A 8 -13.99 27.45 -16.54
N THR A 9 -14.15 27.86 -15.28
CA THR A 9 -14.65 29.19 -14.88
C THR A 9 -13.56 30.25 -14.72
N TYR A 10 -12.27 29.89 -14.79
CA TYR A 10 -11.17 30.82 -14.55
C TYR A 10 -10.24 30.88 -15.77
N ALA A 11 -10.21 32.05 -16.42
CA ALA A 11 -9.29 32.30 -17.53
C ALA A 11 -7.87 32.50 -16.97
N SER A 12 -6.99 31.55 -17.25
CA SER A 12 -5.56 31.60 -16.92
C SER A 12 -4.76 30.90 -18.02
N ASP A 13 -3.53 31.36 -18.26
CA ASP A 13 -2.59 30.72 -19.20
C ASP A 13 -2.02 29.40 -18.66
N GLY A 14 -2.29 29.09 -17.39
CA GLY A 14 -1.92 27.85 -16.72
C GLY A 14 -2.14 27.94 -15.21
N TYR A 15 -1.97 26.81 -14.52
CA TYR A 15 -2.02 26.75 -13.07
C TYR A 15 -0.74 26.10 -12.58
N TRP A 16 -0.11 26.71 -11.57
CA TRP A 16 1.05 26.12 -10.93
C TRP A 16 0.65 24.84 -10.21
N THR A 17 1.48 23.83 -10.39
CA THR A 17 1.47 22.56 -9.66
C THR A 17 2.67 22.55 -8.73
N ASP A 18 2.64 21.70 -7.70
CA ASP A 18 3.77 21.57 -6.79
C ASP A 18 4.91 20.69 -7.35
N LEU A 19 4.71 20.11 -8.54
CA LEU A 19 5.72 19.33 -9.26
C LEU A 19 6.91 20.20 -9.67
N ASN A 20 8.09 19.90 -9.13
CA ASN A 20 9.33 20.63 -9.38
C ASN A 20 10.55 19.72 -9.14
N ASP A 21 11.73 20.08 -9.63
CA ASP A 21 12.97 19.32 -9.44
C ASP A 21 13.94 20.00 -8.47
N LEU A 22 13.44 20.83 -7.54
CA LEU A 22 14.29 21.54 -6.59
C LEU A 22 14.75 20.61 -5.46
N PRO A 23 15.97 20.82 -4.92
CA PRO A 23 16.45 20.02 -3.79
C PRO A 23 15.74 20.43 -2.49
N PHE A 24 15.43 19.45 -1.64
CA PHE A 24 14.88 19.67 -0.31
C PHE A 24 15.76 20.64 0.50
N ASN A 25 15.16 21.69 1.07
CA ASN A 25 15.82 22.78 1.80
C ASN A 25 16.78 23.69 1.00
N VAL A 26 16.74 23.69 -0.33
CA VAL A 26 17.51 24.66 -1.12
C VAL A 26 16.58 25.75 -1.65
N PRO A 27 16.89 27.05 -1.44
CA PRO A 27 16.09 28.13 -1.99
C PRO A 27 16.01 28.02 -3.52
N SER A 28 14.81 28.22 -4.08
CA SER A 28 14.53 28.19 -5.54
C SER A 28 15.42 29.11 -6.39
N SER A 29 16.14 30.03 -5.76
CA SER A 29 17.13 30.93 -6.39
C SER A 29 18.48 30.25 -6.71
N SER A 30 18.73 29.02 -6.26
CA SER A 30 20.00 28.32 -6.50
C SER A 30 20.16 27.83 -7.94
N GLY A 31 19.05 27.69 -8.69
CA GLY A 31 19.04 27.23 -10.08
C GLY A 31 19.59 25.80 -10.27
N GLN A 32 19.75 25.03 -9.20
CA GLN A 32 20.25 23.66 -9.24
C GLN A 32 19.07 22.69 -9.13
N GLY A 33 18.47 22.35 -10.28
CA GLY A 33 17.57 21.21 -10.36
C GLY A 33 18.33 19.92 -10.08
N THR A 34 17.69 18.98 -9.39
CA THR A 34 18.22 17.62 -9.14
C THR A 34 18.20 16.77 -10.42
N GLY A 35 17.42 17.19 -11.43
CA GLY A 35 17.11 16.39 -12.62
C GLY A 35 16.02 15.34 -12.38
N VAL A 36 15.43 15.32 -11.18
CA VAL A 36 14.35 14.42 -10.78
C VAL A 36 13.19 15.28 -10.29
N PHE A 37 12.06 15.22 -11.00
CA PHE A 37 10.86 15.95 -10.61
C PHE A 37 10.21 15.26 -9.41
N MET A 38 9.65 16.03 -8.49
CA MET A 38 8.92 15.60 -7.29
C MET A 38 7.78 16.59 -7.01
N TRP A 39 6.64 16.12 -6.54
CA TRP A 39 5.64 17.00 -5.91
C TRP A 39 6.16 17.40 -4.52
N GLY A 40 5.93 18.64 -4.08
CA GLY A 40 6.28 19.06 -2.72
C GLY A 40 7.77 19.09 -2.33
N ASN A 41 8.67 18.67 -3.24
CA ASN A 41 10.09 18.35 -3.01
C ASN A 41 10.38 17.01 -2.30
N ASP A 42 9.38 16.14 -2.18
CA ASP A 42 9.45 14.87 -1.44
C ASP A 42 8.61 13.72 -2.04
N GLU A 43 7.74 13.99 -3.01
CA GLU A 43 6.86 12.99 -3.63
C GLU A 43 7.30 12.66 -5.07
N TYR A 44 7.80 11.45 -5.35
CA TYR A 44 8.21 11.07 -6.71
C TYR A 44 7.02 10.90 -7.67
N PRO A 45 7.10 11.40 -8.92
CA PRO A 45 6.09 11.29 -9.95
C PRO A 45 6.31 10.01 -10.76
N ASP A 46 6.14 8.84 -10.16
CA ASP A 46 5.89 7.62 -10.95
C ASP A 46 4.93 6.66 -10.22
N ASP A 47 4.04 6.12 -11.04
CA ASP A 47 2.59 6.10 -10.89
C ASP A 47 2.04 4.77 -11.48
N SER A 48 2.89 3.75 -11.64
CA SER A 48 2.60 2.62 -12.55
C SER A 48 2.18 1.30 -11.89
N VAL A 49 2.14 1.21 -10.54
CA VAL A 49 1.59 0.04 -9.81
C VAL A 49 0.55 0.44 -8.75
N VAL A 50 0.65 1.66 -8.21
CA VAL A 50 -0.16 2.20 -7.09
C VAL A 50 -0.85 3.54 -7.47
N GLY A 51 -0.73 3.97 -8.72
CA GLY A 51 -0.98 5.36 -9.12
C GLY A 51 -2.36 5.92 -8.74
N ASN A 52 -2.35 7.10 -8.11
CA ASN A 52 -3.49 7.86 -7.55
C ASN A 52 -4.10 7.40 -6.22
N HIS A 53 -3.44 6.50 -5.49
CA HIS A 53 -3.99 5.99 -4.23
C HIS A 53 -3.08 6.25 -3.02
N TRP A 54 -2.16 7.22 -3.04
CA TRP A 54 -1.52 7.66 -1.80
C TRP A 54 -2.37 8.76 -1.16
N ASP A 55 -2.76 8.61 0.10
CA ASP A 55 -3.61 9.62 0.79
C ASP A 55 -2.79 10.77 1.37
N LYS A 56 -1.93 11.38 0.54
CA LYS A 56 -0.83 12.28 0.97
C LYS A 56 0.34 11.48 1.53
N GLU A 57 1.54 12.07 1.49
CA GLU A 57 2.84 11.47 1.87
C GLU A 57 3.55 10.75 0.70
N PRO A 58 4.91 10.69 0.70
CA PRO A 58 5.73 10.47 1.91
C PRO A 58 6.26 11.73 2.64
N ASP A 59 5.69 12.12 3.79
CA ASP A 59 6.40 12.80 4.87
C ASP A 59 7.30 11.77 5.50
N ASN A 60 8.46 11.56 4.89
CA ASN A 60 9.45 10.67 5.44
C ASN A 60 10.04 11.26 6.72
N THR A 61 9.33 11.14 7.85
CA THR A 61 9.98 11.12 9.14
C THR A 61 10.66 9.76 9.26
N GLN A 62 11.91 9.76 9.71
CA GLN A 62 12.82 8.61 9.89
C GLN A 62 12.30 7.46 10.81
N TRP A 63 11.00 7.38 11.04
CA TRP A 63 10.29 6.44 11.90
C TRP A 63 9.11 5.74 11.21
N GLU A 64 8.75 6.11 9.97
CA GLU A 64 7.55 5.66 9.25
C GLU A 64 7.87 4.67 8.12
N ASP A 65 8.42 3.51 8.48
CA ASP A 65 8.96 2.57 7.50
C ASP A 65 7.97 1.50 6.97
N CYS A 66 6.69 1.60 7.34
CA CYS A 66 5.70 0.54 7.13
C CYS A 66 4.42 1.07 6.46
N VAL A 67 3.90 0.34 5.47
CA VAL A 67 2.77 0.82 4.67
C VAL A 67 1.46 0.12 5.03
N PHE A 68 0.43 0.92 5.33
CA PHE A 68 -0.95 0.44 5.44
C PHE A 68 -1.76 0.72 4.16
N ILE A 69 -2.90 0.06 4.02
CA ILE A 69 -3.97 0.40 3.07
C ILE A 69 -5.24 0.81 3.83
N SER A 70 -5.85 1.93 3.41
CA SER A 70 -7.11 2.43 3.92
C SER A 70 -8.30 1.64 3.38
N THR A 71 -9.46 1.85 3.97
CA THR A 71 -10.73 1.27 3.48
C THR A 71 -11.12 1.80 2.10
N GLN A 72 -10.58 2.94 1.70
CA GLN A 72 -10.74 3.55 0.38
C GLN A 72 -9.73 3.00 -0.64
N GLY A 73 -8.84 2.09 -0.23
CA GLY A 73 -7.80 1.51 -1.08
C GLY A 73 -6.54 2.36 -1.20
N GLU A 74 -6.38 3.35 -0.31
CA GLU A 74 -5.25 4.27 -0.33
C GLU A 74 -4.09 3.76 0.52
N LEU A 75 -2.86 3.87 0.02
CA LEU A 75 -1.64 3.57 0.76
C LEU A 75 -1.14 4.81 1.51
N SER A 76 -0.46 4.57 2.63
CA SER A 76 0.30 5.58 3.37
C SER A 76 1.42 4.90 4.14
N VAL A 77 2.53 5.60 4.30
CA VAL A 77 3.58 5.26 5.27
C VAL A 77 3.08 5.51 6.70
N GLU A 78 3.66 4.81 7.67
CA GLU A 78 3.22 4.79 9.06
C GLU A 78 4.30 4.17 9.96
N ASP A 79 4.32 4.56 11.24
CA ASP A 79 5.21 3.97 12.24
C ASP A 79 4.87 2.48 12.40
N CYS A 80 5.85 1.62 12.13
CA CYS A 80 5.71 0.16 12.22
C CYS A 80 5.21 -0.35 13.58
N ASN A 81 5.36 0.44 14.66
CA ASN A 81 4.91 0.13 16.01
C ASN A 81 3.44 0.49 16.27
N ASN A 82 2.81 1.28 15.39
CA ASN A 82 1.39 1.52 15.44
C ASN A 82 0.61 0.23 15.15
N ARG A 83 -0.65 0.21 15.60
CA ARG A 83 -1.46 -1.00 15.63
C ARG A 83 -2.63 -0.88 14.69
N HIS A 84 -2.66 -1.75 13.70
CA HIS A 84 -3.67 -1.75 12.64
C HIS A 84 -4.17 -3.17 12.35
N GLY A 85 -5.24 -3.27 11.58
CA GLY A 85 -5.62 -4.56 10.99
C GLY A 85 -4.51 -5.08 10.08
N TYR A 86 -4.64 -6.28 9.56
CA TYR A 86 -3.67 -6.83 8.62
C TYR A 86 -4.34 -7.69 7.57
N ILE A 87 -3.70 -7.80 6.41
CA ILE A 87 -4.16 -8.63 5.30
C ILE A 87 -3.11 -9.69 5.01
N CYS A 88 -3.51 -10.95 5.10
CA CYS A 88 -2.70 -12.07 4.64
C CYS A 88 -3.15 -12.52 3.25
N GLN A 89 -2.22 -13.02 2.46
CA GLN A 89 -2.50 -13.63 1.16
C GLN A 89 -1.87 -15.02 1.05
N ILE A 90 -2.50 -15.88 0.25
CA ILE A 90 -2.00 -17.23 -0.06
C ILE A 90 -2.46 -17.66 -1.45
N ARG A 91 -1.63 -18.43 -2.18
CA ARG A 91 -2.03 -18.99 -3.48
C ARG A 91 -3.13 -20.04 -3.30
N THR A 92 -4.11 -20.04 -4.18
CA THR A 92 -5.15 -21.08 -4.24
C THR A 92 -4.56 -22.49 -4.38
N ASP A 93 -5.34 -23.51 -4.01
CA ASP A 93 -4.96 -24.89 -4.31
C ASP A 93 -4.94 -25.17 -5.83
N GLN A 94 -4.62 -26.42 -6.20
CA GLN A 94 -4.57 -26.85 -7.60
C GLN A 94 -5.92 -26.76 -8.33
N SER A 95 -7.03 -26.71 -7.58
CA SER A 95 -8.39 -26.59 -8.10
C SER A 95 -8.89 -25.13 -8.11
N GLY A 96 -8.05 -24.16 -7.71
CA GLY A 96 -8.43 -22.76 -7.62
C GLY A 96 -9.22 -22.39 -6.35
N ASN A 97 -9.25 -23.25 -5.35
CA ASN A 97 -10.02 -23.01 -4.12
C ASN A 97 -9.18 -22.30 -3.05
N CYS A 98 -9.85 -21.48 -2.25
CA CYS A 98 -9.30 -20.90 -1.03
C CYS A 98 -9.38 -21.87 0.16
N PRO A 99 -8.54 -21.66 1.19
CA PRO A 99 -8.68 -22.41 2.43
C PRO A 99 -10.08 -22.28 3.03
N ALA A 100 -10.50 -23.26 3.84
CA ALA A 100 -11.74 -23.16 4.58
C ALA A 100 -11.71 -22.01 5.60
N GLY A 101 -12.88 -21.45 5.91
CA GLY A 101 -13.03 -20.30 6.81
C GLY A 101 -13.08 -18.97 6.06
N ASP A 102 -12.58 -17.90 6.69
CA ASP A 102 -12.73 -16.52 6.23
C ASP A 102 -11.65 -16.10 5.21
N TRP A 103 -11.43 -16.93 4.17
CA TRP A 103 -10.53 -16.62 3.06
C TRP A 103 -11.31 -16.31 1.79
N TYR A 104 -11.03 -15.17 1.17
CA TYR A 104 -11.76 -14.65 0.03
C TYR A 104 -10.91 -14.73 -1.25
N GLY A 105 -11.51 -15.20 -2.35
CA GLY A 105 -10.84 -15.31 -3.63
C GLY A 105 -10.55 -13.95 -4.26
N GLY A 106 -9.32 -13.78 -4.74
CA GLY A 106 -8.85 -12.59 -5.43
C GLY A 106 -9.34 -12.44 -6.87
N PRO A 107 -9.10 -11.28 -7.50
CA PRO A 107 -9.61 -10.96 -8.82
C PRO A 107 -9.09 -11.88 -9.94
N SER A 108 -7.87 -12.41 -9.79
CA SER A 108 -7.27 -13.36 -10.74
C SER A 108 -7.70 -14.81 -10.53
N GLY A 109 -8.39 -15.13 -9.42
CA GLY A 109 -8.70 -16.51 -9.02
C GLY A 109 -7.47 -17.36 -8.64
N THR A 110 -6.29 -16.76 -8.46
CA THR A 110 -5.05 -17.48 -8.10
C THR A 110 -4.55 -17.18 -6.69
N MET A 111 -5.14 -16.19 -6.03
CA MET A 111 -4.80 -15.75 -4.68
C MET A 111 -6.04 -15.71 -3.82
N CYS A 112 -5.85 -15.92 -2.54
CA CYS A 112 -6.86 -15.81 -1.49
C CYS A 112 -6.38 -14.81 -0.45
N TYR A 113 -7.31 -14.03 0.09
CA TYR A 113 -7.03 -12.98 1.05
C TYR A 113 -7.79 -13.21 2.35
N TYR A 114 -7.13 -12.96 3.46
CA TYR A 114 -7.72 -12.92 4.79
C TYR A 114 -7.59 -11.50 5.34
N PHE A 115 -8.70 -10.96 5.85
CA PHE A 115 -8.75 -9.65 6.48
C PHE A 115 -8.94 -9.83 7.98
N SER A 116 -8.04 -9.26 8.78
CA SER A 116 -8.16 -9.37 10.23
C SER A 116 -9.38 -8.60 10.75
N ASN A 117 -10.03 -9.12 11.80
CA ASN A 117 -11.15 -8.43 12.41
C ASN A 117 -10.66 -7.23 13.25
N THR A 118 -10.80 -6.02 12.72
CA THR A 118 -10.35 -4.78 13.37
C THR A 118 -11.19 -4.39 14.59
N THR A 119 -12.39 -4.95 14.79
CA THR A 119 -13.17 -4.73 16.02
C THR A 119 -12.68 -5.59 17.19
N TYR A 120 -11.76 -6.54 16.93
CA TYR A 120 -11.18 -7.42 17.95
C TYR A 120 -9.72 -7.01 18.20
N TRP A 121 -9.47 -6.37 19.34
CA TRP A 121 -8.16 -5.78 19.68
C TRP A 121 -6.94 -6.72 19.48
N PRO A 122 -7.01 -8.03 19.78
CA PRO A 122 -5.90 -8.95 19.49
C PRO A 122 -5.54 -9.11 18.00
N ASN A 123 -6.42 -8.70 17.08
CA ASN A 123 -6.18 -8.71 15.63
C ASN A 123 -5.70 -7.35 15.09
N VAL A 124 -5.56 -6.36 15.96
CA VAL A 124 -5.03 -5.03 15.65
C VAL A 124 -3.62 -4.97 16.22
N ILE A 125 -2.59 -5.13 15.39
CA ILE A 125 -1.23 -5.48 15.81
C ILE A 125 -0.19 -4.66 15.07
N THR A 126 1.07 -4.71 15.52
CA THR A 126 2.17 -4.02 14.84
C THR A 126 2.49 -4.67 13.50
N TRP A 127 3.19 -3.94 12.61
CA TRP A 127 3.54 -4.46 11.30
C TRP A 127 4.34 -5.77 11.41
N ASP A 128 5.37 -5.82 12.28
CA ASP A 128 6.16 -7.04 12.48
C ASP A 128 5.35 -8.20 13.05
N GLN A 129 4.36 -7.92 13.89
CA GLN A 129 3.46 -8.95 14.41
C GLN A 129 2.55 -9.49 13.31
N SER A 130 2.04 -8.61 12.43
CA SER A 130 1.20 -9.03 11.31
C SER A 130 1.96 -9.92 10.32
N ARG A 131 3.21 -9.56 9.98
CA ARG A 131 4.10 -10.38 9.16
C ARG A 131 4.25 -11.79 9.72
N LYS A 132 4.68 -11.88 10.99
CA LYS A 132 4.87 -13.16 11.68
C LYS A 132 3.57 -13.96 11.75
N THR A 133 2.43 -13.29 11.93
CA THR A 133 1.12 -13.94 11.97
C THR A 133 0.79 -14.59 10.63
N CYS A 134 0.88 -13.86 9.53
CA CYS A 134 0.63 -14.42 8.20
C CYS A 134 1.61 -15.56 7.87
N GLU A 135 2.90 -15.38 8.13
CA GLU A 135 3.94 -16.38 7.85
C GLU A 135 3.83 -17.64 8.72
N SER A 136 3.15 -17.55 9.87
CA SER A 136 2.89 -18.70 10.74
C SER A 136 1.75 -19.59 10.25
N TRP A 137 0.90 -19.11 9.34
CA TRP A 137 -0.30 -19.81 8.91
C TRP A 137 -0.06 -20.71 7.70
N ALA A 138 -0.45 -21.97 7.83
CA ALA A 138 -0.56 -22.95 6.74
C ALA A 138 -2.01 -23.48 6.66
N PRO A 139 -2.94 -22.67 6.14
CA PRO A 139 -4.38 -22.89 6.30
C PRO A 139 -4.94 -24.05 5.46
N PHE A 140 -4.19 -24.54 4.47
CA PHE A 140 -4.56 -25.77 3.76
C PHE A 140 -4.17 -27.00 4.57
N VAL A 141 -5.15 -27.68 5.14
CA VAL A 141 -4.95 -28.89 5.96
C VAL A 141 -4.13 -29.96 5.23
N ASN A 142 -4.32 -30.10 3.91
CA ASN A 142 -3.64 -31.08 3.07
C ASN A 142 -2.32 -30.58 2.46
N ASP A 143 -1.92 -29.33 2.69
CA ASP A 143 -0.70 -28.72 2.15
C ASP A 143 -0.09 -27.75 3.17
N GLN A 144 0.54 -28.31 4.20
CA GLN A 144 1.21 -27.55 5.27
C GLN A 144 2.49 -26.83 4.82
N THR A 145 2.97 -27.11 3.59
CA THR A 145 4.13 -26.41 3.01
C THR A 145 3.74 -25.05 2.45
N ARG A 146 2.46 -24.87 2.13
CA ARG A 146 1.92 -23.63 1.61
C ARG A 146 1.57 -22.68 2.75
N LYS A 147 2.45 -21.72 2.95
CA LYS A 147 2.29 -20.68 3.97
C LYS A 147 1.66 -19.43 3.38
N ALA A 148 0.90 -18.73 4.20
CA ALA A 148 0.46 -17.39 3.87
C ALA A 148 1.62 -16.39 4.01
N THR A 149 1.45 -15.23 3.37
CA THR A 149 2.36 -14.07 3.43
C THR A 149 1.52 -12.83 3.68
N MET A 150 2.14 -11.69 3.97
CA MET A 150 1.40 -10.43 3.94
C MET A 150 0.99 -10.08 2.51
N LEU A 151 -0.07 -9.28 2.40
CA LEU A 151 -0.54 -8.75 1.13
C LEU A 151 0.58 -8.10 0.32
N ALA A 152 0.70 -8.48 -0.95
CA ALA A 152 1.50 -7.78 -1.95
C ALA A 152 0.60 -7.26 -3.06
N ILE A 153 0.64 -5.95 -3.30
CA ILE A 153 -0.10 -5.30 -4.39
C ILE A 153 0.81 -5.29 -5.61
N THR A 154 0.68 -6.31 -6.45
CA THR A 154 1.56 -6.53 -7.60
C THR A 154 0.96 -6.04 -8.92
N ASN A 155 -0.30 -5.62 -8.90
CA ASN A 155 -0.98 -5.00 -10.05
C ASN A 155 -2.20 -4.17 -9.59
N PRO A 156 -2.71 -3.26 -10.45
CA PRO A 156 -3.85 -2.41 -10.12
C PRO A 156 -5.19 -3.14 -9.87
N ASP A 157 -5.38 -4.35 -10.43
CA ASP A 157 -6.61 -5.12 -10.20
C ASP A 157 -6.73 -5.57 -8.74
N ILE A 158 -5.59 -5.91 -8.12
CA ILE A 158 -5.54 -6.23 -6.69
C ILE A 158 -5.95 -5.02 -5.87
N GLN A 159 -5.45 -3.83 -6.20
CA GLN A 159 -5.79 -2.61 -5.47
C GLN A 159 -7.28 -2.25 -5.59
N THR A 160 -7.84 -2.34 -6.80
CA THR A 160 -9.27 -2.12 -7.04
C THR A 160 -10.14 -3.13 -6.26
N TYR A 161 -9.73 -4.40 -6.26
CA TYR A 161 -10.37 -5.45 -5.48
C TYR A 161 -10.34 -5.14 -3.98
N LEU A 162 -9.19 -4.72 -3.45
CA LEU A 162 -9.03 -4.37 -2.04
C LEU A 162 -9.91 -3.19 -1.65
N ALA A 163 -9.90 -2.09 -2.41
CA ALA A 163 -10.76 -0.94 -2.15
C ALA A 163 -12.25 -1.34 -2.07
N SER A 164 -12.69 -2.18 -3.02
CA SER A 164 -14.08 -2.63 -3.08
C SER A 164 -14.47 -3.54 -1.90
N ASN A 165 -13.56 -4.42 -1.45
CA ASN A 165 -13.83 -5.34 -0.33
C ASN A 165 -13.63 -4.68 1.03
N LEU A 166 -12.67 -3.76 1.15
CA LEU A 166 -12.39 -3.03 2.38
C LEU A 166 -13.48 -2.00 2.68
N ALA A 167 -14.12 -1.41 1.67
CA ALA A 167 -15.25 -0.49 1.86
C ALA A 167 -16.40 -1.09 2.69
N TYR A 168 -16.60 -2.42 2.64
CA TYR A 168 -17.59 -3.11 3.48
C TYR A 168 -17.26 -3.02 4.99
N TYR A 169 -15.99 -2.87 5.34
CA TYR A 169 -15.50 -2.79 6.71
C TYR A 169 -15.43 -1.34 7.24
N GLU A 170 -15.92 -0.35 6.49
CA GLU A 170 -16.14 1.00 7.02
C GLU A 170 -17.26 0.98 8.08
N ILE A 171 -16.88 0.95 9.34
CA ILE A 171 -17.81 0.96 10.48
C ILE A 171 -17.76 2.34 11.15
N ASN A 172 -18.92 2.99 11.29
CA ASN A 172 -19.12 4.22 12.09
C ASN A 172 -18.22 5.41 11.73
N ASN A 173 -17.86 5.62 10.45
CA ASN A 173 -16.93 6.68 10.02
C ASN A 173 -15.55 6.65 10.70
N GLN A 174 -15.15 5.50 11.26
CA GLN A 174 -13.77 5.31 11.73
C GLN A 174 -12.95 4.73 10.58
N ARG A 175 -11.88 5.45 10.22
CA ARG A 175 -10.94 5.01 9.20
C ARG A 175 -10.23 3.75 9.68
N GLN A 176 -10.71 2.60 9.22
CA GLN A 176 -9.99 1.34 9.39
C GLN A 176 -8.88 1.29 8.36
N VAL A 177 -7.69 0.90 8.79
CA VAL A 177 -6.55 0.70 7.92
C VAL A 177 -5.90 -0.63 8.25
N TYR A 178 -5.22 -1.20 7.26
CA TYR A 178 -4.70 -2.55 7.32
C TYR A 178 -3.26 -2.58 6.85
N TRP A 179 -2.40 -3.27 7.58
CA TRP A 179 -1.04 -3.51 7.16
C TRP A 179 -0.95 -4.28 5.86
N THR A 180 -0.09 -3.77 4.98
CA THR A 180 0.36 -4.43 3.75
C THR A 180 1.78 -4.94 3.95
N GLY A 181 2.29 -5.77 3.05
CA GLY A 181 3.69 -6.20 3.10
C GLY A 181 4.71 -5.13 2.68
N LEU A 182 4.29 -3.95 2.20
CA LEU A 182 5.22 -2.93 1.70
C LEU A 182 5.88 -2.21 2.87
N ASN A 183 7.20 -2.07 2.80
CA ASN A 183 8.04 -1.47 3.84
C ASN A 183 9.41 -1.08 3.27
N ASP A 184 10.10 -0.14 3.89
CA ASP A 184 11.47 0.27 3.57
C ASP A 184 12.42 0.23 4.78
N LYS A 185 12.02 -0.50 5.84
CA LYS A 185 12.75 -0.75 7.10
C LYS A 185 14.24 -1.09 7.00
N THR A 186 14.68 -1.61 5.85
CA THR A 186 16.08 -2.02 5.64
C THR A 186 16.90 -0.91 4.98
N THR A 187 16.28 -0.10 4.12
CA THR A 187 16.93 0.95 3.36
C THR A 187 15.91 2.02 3.09
N GLU A 188 16.08 3.17 3.74
CA GLU A 188 15.23 4.34 3.62
C GLU A 188 14.89 4.67 2.17
N ALA A 189 13.62 4.98 1.90
CA ALA A 189 13.07 5.26 0.58
C ALA A 189 13.21 4.11 -0.45
N THR A 190 13.53 2.89 0.00
CA THR A 190 13.61 1.69 -0.85
C THR A 190 12.57 0.66 -0.43
N PHE A 191 11.37 0.82 -0.97
CA PHE A 191 10.24 -0.05 -0.62
C PHE A 191 10.35 -1.46 -1.21
N VAL A 192 10.09 -2.46 -0.38
CA VAL A 192 10.10 -3.88 -0.72
C VAL A 192 8.91 -4.60 -0.09
N TRP A 193 8.46 -5.70 -0.72
CA TRP A 193 7.38 -6.54 -0.18
C TRP A 193 7.92 -7.62 0.76
N ALA A 194 7.37 -7.69 1.97
CA ALA A 194 7.67 -8.74 2.95
C ALA A 194 7.15 -10.12 2.50
N GLY A 195 7.94 -11.17 2.76
CA GLY A 195 7.58 -12.57 2.47
C GLY A 195 7.65 -12.96 0.99
N ASN A 196 8.01 -12.02 0.11
CA ASN A 196 8.12 -12.23 -1.32
C ASN A 196 9.50 -11.72 -1.78
N GLU A 197 10.56 -12.27 -1.19
CA GLU A 197 11.97 -11.86 -1.26
C GLU A 197 12.53 -11.66 -2.70
N ASN A 198 11.77 -12.09 -3.71
CA ASN A 198 12.10 -11.99 -5.13
C ASN A 198 11.19 -11.02 -5.93
N THR A 199 10.21 -10.38 -5.29
CA THR A 199 9.40 -9.32 -5.89
C THR A 199 9.94 -7.99 -5.39
N GLN A 200 11.03 -7.51 -6.01
CA GLN A 200 11.37 -6.11 -5.89
C GLN A 200 10.14 -5.30 -6.29
N PHE A 201 9.80 -4.28 -5.52
CA PHE A 201 8.93 -3.23 -6.04
C PHE A 201 9.58 -2.77 -7.35
N ASN A 202 8.80 -2.69 -8.44
CA ASN A 202 9.40 -2.47 -9.73
C ASN A 202 10.00 -1.06 -9.76
N GLN A 203 11.32 -0.97 -9.60
CA GLN A 203 12.10 0.26 -9.61
C GLN A 203 12.27 0.84 -11.02
N ASP A 204 11.89 0.09 -12.08
CA ASP A 204 11.97 0.55 -13.47
C ASP A 204 10.96 1.67 -13.80
N TYR A 205 10.18 2.08 -12.80
CA TYR A 205 9.18 3.12 -12.87
C TYR A 205 9.29 4.01 -11.62
N MET A 206 10.52 4.49 -11.35
CA MET A 206 10.84 5.59 -10.45
C MET A 206 11.40 6.76 -11.26
#